data_AF-A0A9D4A044-F1
#
_entry.id   AF-A0A9D4A044-F1
#
_cell.length_a   1.000
_cell.length_b   1.000
_cell.length_c   1.000
_cell.angle_alpha   90.00
_cell.angle_beta   90.00
_cell.angle_gamma   90.00
#
_symmetry.space_group_name_H-M   'P 1'
#
loop_
_entity.id
_entity.type
_entity.pdbx_description
1 polymer ?
#
loop_
_entity_poly.entity_id
_entity_poly.type
_entity_poly.pdbx_seq_one_letter_code
_entity_poly.pdbx_strand_id
1 'polypeptide(L)'
;MLPIHSPKPPSPTKATTTPELNSIERKNSSSSFRSQNSFVFPNSNRLWLLLVIVSLQIIILLMARGLPLSHRRTHFPSPLSYDHKPVQNPANFSTHRLKSADISISSTVSSPPDRCSSGRIFVYDLPAVFNRELLDNCADLDPWHSRCEALSNGGFGREAAGLSGVVPEGLVPAWYWTDQFAMEVIYHNRVLSHECRTTEPDSATAFYIPFYAGLAVGKYLWLGYSSKDRDRYCEMMLEWIKDQPYWNRSDGWDHFMTMGRITWDFRRSKNEDWGSSCIYMPGLRNITRLLIERNPWDYFDVGVPYPTGFHPRSDSDVVHWQNFVRNRRRKTLFCFAGAPRAAIKNDFRGLLLNHCNNASGSCKAVDCTGSRCSNGTSVILQTFLDSDFCLQPRGDSFTRRSVFDCMIAGSIPVFFWHRTAYLQYQWFLPNDPKSYSVFIHRDLVKNGTSSIKTVLQSYSKQEINQMREKVIQYIPKLVYVKPEKGLNNIKDAFDIAIDGVLKRIKEQEQPGFKWK
;
A
#
# COMPACT_ATOMS: atom_id res chain seq x y z
N MET A 1 31.74 21.30 -46.65
CA MET A 1 31.32 21.11 -48.05
C MET A 1 30.44 19.88 -48.13
N LEU A 2 29.19 20.07 -48.56
CA LEU A 2 28.18 19.10 -49.04
C LEU A 2 27.57 18.10 -48.03
N PRO A 3 26.27 17.73 -48.23
CA PRO A 3 25.31 17.64 -47.14
C PRO A 3 24.78 16.22 -46.84
N ILE A 4 24.26 16.10 -45.62
CA ILE A 4 23.53 14.97 -45.05
C ILE A 4 22.19 14.78 -45.79
N HIS A 5 21.93 13.56 -46.25
CA HIS A 5 20.65 13.16 -46.85
C HIS A 5 19.93 12.16 -45.94
N SER A 6 18.71 12.50 -45.56
CA SER A 6 17.78 11.67 -44.79
C SER A 6 17.18 10.56 -45.66
N PRO A 7 16.99 9.31 -45.17
CA PRO A 7 16.21 8.31 -45.88
C PRO A 7 14.71 8.43 -45.58
N LYS A 8 13.90 8.46 -46.65
CA LYS A 8 12.44 8.26 -46.66
C LYS A 8 12.08 6.76 -46.61
N PRO A 9 10.87 6.40 -46.17
CA PRO A 9 10.47 5.01 -45.87
C PRO A 9 10.04 4.22 -47.12
N PRO A 10 10.15 2.88 -47.13
CA PRO A 10 9.60 2.06 -48.19
C PRO A 10 8.11 1.75 -47.97
N SER A 11 7.35 1.77 -49.05
CA SER A 11 5.95 1.34 -49.19
C SER A 11 5.87 0.15 -50.17
N PRO A 12 4.74 -0.58 -50.26
CA PRO A 12 4.65 -2.01 -49.97
C PRO A 12 4.77 -2.91 -51.22
N THR A 13 5.39 -4.09 -51.06
CA THR A 13 5.45 -5.11 -52.11
C THR A 13 4.32 -6.13 -51.99
N LYS A 14 3.70 -6.41 -53.13
CA LYS A 14 2.53 -7.27 -53.33
C LYS A 14 2.84 -8.77 -53.28
N ALA A 15 1.77 -9.47 -52.93
CA ALA A 15 1.45 -10.90 -53.00
C ALA A 15 2.23 -11.76 -54.01
N THR A 16 2.55 -12.97 -53.56
CA THR A 16 2.90 -14.11 -54.42
C THR A 16 1.91 -15.25 -54.17
N THR A 17 1.46 -15.80 -55.28
CA THR A 17 0.43 -16.81 -55.50
C THR A 17 0.83 -18.22 -55.06
N THR A 18 -0.17 -18.96 -54.61
CA THR A 18 -0.25 -20.40 -54.31
C THR A 18 -0.01 -21.31 -55.52
N PRO A 19 0.39 -22.58 -55.27
CA PRO A 19 -0.06 -23.72 -56.05
C PRO A 19 -0.98 -24.66 -55.24
N GLU A 20 -2.06 -25.11 -55.89
CA GLU A 20 -2.95 -26.19 -55.49
C GLU A 20 -2.24 -27.56 -55.47
N LEU A 21 -2.72 -28.51 -54.64
CA LEU A 21 -3.42 -29.70 -55.14
C LEU A 21 -4.01 -30.60 -54.01
N ASN A 22 -5.26 -31.01 -54.26
CA ASN A 22 -5.96 -32.23 -53.86
C ASN A 22 -6.68 -32.37 -52.50
N SER A 23 -7.99 -32.24 -52.63
CA SER A 23 -9.11 -32.73 -51.83
C SER A 23 -9.07 -34.23 -51.52
N ILE A 24 -9.34 -34.58 -50.27
CA ILE A 24 -9.82 -35.91 -49.86
C ILE A 24 -11.21 -35.73 -49.22
N GLU A 25 -12.20 -36.32 -49.87
CA GLU A 25 -13.59 -36.46 -49.43
C GLU A 25 -13.67 -37.20 -48.08
N ARG A 26 -14.52 -36.72 -47.16
CA ARG A 26 -14.93 -37.48 -45.98
C ARG A 26 -16.41 -37.81 -46.09
N LYS A 27 -16.69 -39.07 -46.42
CA LYS A 27 -18.02 -39.66 -46.51
C LYS A 27 -18.74 -39.66 -45.17
N ASN A 28 -20.03 -39.35 -45.23
CA ASN A 28 -21.02 -39.52 -44.19
C ASN A 28 -21.23 -41.00 -43.86
N SER A 29 -21.28 -41.33 -42.56
CA SER A 29 -21.90 -42.56 -42.06
C SER A 29 -22.93 -42.21 -41.00
N SER A 30 -24.18 -42.28 -41.42
CA SER A 30 -25.39 -42.32 -40.60
C SER A 30 -25.55 -43.71 -39.99
N SER A 31 -25.67 -43.83 -38.67
CA SER A 31 -26.52 -44.86 -38.05
C SER A 31 -26.83 -44.60 -36.57
N SER A 32 -28.14 -44.74 -36.27
CA SER A 32 -28.80 -45.01 -35.00
C SER A 32 -28.62 -44.06 -33.80
N PHE A 33 -29.52 -43.08 -33.69
CA PHE A 33 -30.03 -42.63 -32.40
C PHE A 33 -31.35 -43.37 -32.13
N ARG A 34 -31.33 -44.36 -31.23
CA ARG A 34 -32.53 -44.90 -30.57
C ARG A 34 -32.80 -44.01 -29.36
N SER A 35 -33.86 -43.21 -29.41
CA SER A 35 -34.39 -42.51 -28.24
C SER A 35 -35.09 -43.51 -27.33
N GLN A 36 -34.49 -43.85 -26.20
CA GLN A 36 -35.22 -44.43 -25.06
C GLN A 36 -35.64 -43.28 -24.14
N ASN A 37 -36.95 -43.02 -24.11
CA ASN A 37 -37.59 -42.25 -23.04
C ASN A 37 -37.38 -42.98 -21.71
N SER A 38 -36.73 -42.32 -20.76
CA SER A 38 -36.74 -42.71 -19.35
C SER A 38 -37.16 -41.50 -18.53
N PHE A 39 -38.46 -41.39 -18.28
CA PHE A 39 -38.99 -40.51 -17.25
C PHE A 39 -38.56 -41.05 -15.88
N VAL A 40 -37.59 -40.39 -15.25
CA VAL A 40 -37.26 -40.64 -13.85
C VAL A 40 -38.09 -39.66 -13.01
N PHE A 41 -39.13 -40.18 -12.35
CA PHE A 41 -39.86 -39.47 -11.31
C PHE A 41 -38.93 -39.15 -10.14
N PRO A 42 -38.82 -37.89 -9.67
CA PRO A 42 -38.05 -37.59 -8.48
C PRO A 42 -38.80 -38.08 -7.24
N ASN A 43 -38.08 -38.87 -6.44
CA ASN A 43 -38.48 -39.46 -5.17
C ASN A 43 -39.20 -38.43 -4.26
N SER A 44 -40.51 -38.62 -4.03
CA SER A 44 -41.43 -37.65 -3.40
C SER A 44 -41.00 -37.16 -2.01
N ASN A 45 -40.20 -37.96 -1.30
CA ASN A 45 -39.73 -37.65 0.05
C ASN A 45 -38.76 -36.45 0.11
N ARG A 46 -37.97 -36.19 -0.94
CA ARG A 46 -37.02 -35.05 -0.94
C ARG A 46 -37.70 -33.72 -1.22
N LEU A 47 -38.74 -33.73 -2.04
CA LEU A 47 -39.54 -32.53 -2.32
C LEU A 47 -40.35 -32.14 -1.08
N TRP A 48 -40.88 -33.13 -0.35
CA TRP A 48 -41.64 -32.88 0.88
C TRP A 48 -40.75 -32.31 1.99
N LEU A 49 -39.52 -32.83 2.15
CA LEU A 49 -38.55 -32.29 3.09
C LEU A 49 -38.19 -30.82 2.79
N LEU A 50 -37.99 -30.48 1.51
CA LEU A 50 -37.73 -29.10 1.10
C LEU A 50 -38.90 -28.17 1.41
N LEU A 51 -40.14 -28.62 1.15
CA LEU A 51 -41.34 -27.84 1.45
C LEU A 51 -41.53 -27.62 2.96
N VAL A 52 -41.20 -28.61 3.80
CA VAL A 52 -41.23 -28.49 5.26
C VAL A 52 -40.16 -27.52 5.78
N ILE A 53 -38.95 -27.54 5.21
CA ILE A 53 -37.89 -26.60 5.60
C ILE A 53 -38.27 -25.16 5.24
N VAL A 54 -38.82 -24.94 4.04
CA VAL A 54 -39.24 -23.62 3.58
C VAL A 54 -40.42 -23.09 4.41
N SER A 55 -41.39 -23.94 4.76
CA SER A 55 -42.52 -23.52 5.60
C SER A 55 -42.09 -23.16 7.02
N LEU A 56 -41.16 -23.90 7.63
CA LEU A 56 -40.56 -23.57 8.93
C LEU A 56 -39.83 -22.23 8.90
N GLN A 57 -39.07 -21.93 7.85
CA GLN A 57 -38.37 -20.64 7.72
C GLN A 57 -39.34 -19.46 7.60
N ILE A 58 -40.45 -19.63 6.88
CA ILE A 58 -41.50 -18.60 6.76
C ILE A 58 -42.18 -18.37 8.11
N ILE A 59 -42.49 -19.43 8.86
CA ILE A 59 -43.11 -19.31 10.19
C ILE A 59 -42.19 -18.56 11.15
N ILE A 60 -40.88 -18.87 11.17
CA ILE A 60 -39.89 -18.16 12.02
C ILE A 60 -39.83 -16.67 11.67
N LEU A 61 -39.85 -16.32 10.38
CA LEU A 61 -39.86 -14.93 9.90
C LEU A 61 -41.11 -14.17 10.29
N LEU A 62 -42.28 -14.83 10.29
CA LEU A 62 -43.54 -14.24 10.72
C LEU A 62 -43.59 -14.04 12.25
N MET A 63 -43.03 -14.98 13.03
CA MET A 63 -42.96 -14.88 14.49
C MET A 63 -41.93 -13.83 14.96
N ALA A 64 -40.85 -13.61 14.20
CA ALA A 64 -39.84 -12.58 14.51
C ALA A 64 -40.37 -11.15 14.37
N ARG A 65 -41.48 -10.93 13.65
CA ARG A 65 -42.12 -9.61 13.52
C ARG A 65 -43.06 -9.24 14.70
N GLY A 66 -43.23 -10.12 15.68
CA GLY A 66 -44.11 -9.93 16.84
C GLY A 66 -43.45 -9.42 18.13
N LEU A 67 -42.15 -9.10 18.13
CA LEU A 67 -41.43 -8.62 19.32
C LEU A 67 -41.37 -7.08 19.34
N PRO A 68 -41.99 -6.40 20.32
CA PRO A 68 -41.86 -4.95 20.48
C PRO A 68 -40.50 -4.63 21.10
N LEU A 69 -39.55 -4.21 20.26
CA LEU A 69 -38.30 -3.60 20.72
C LEU A 69 -38.59 -2.20 21.28
N SER A 70 -38.67 -2.11 22.62
CA SER A 70 -38.65 -0.83 23.34
C SER A 70 -37.32 -0.11 23.07
N HIS A 71 -37.36 0.94 22.25
CA HIS A 71 -36.26 1.90 22.12
C HIS A 71 -36.14 2.73 23.40
N ARG A 72 -35.25 2.33 24.32
CA ARG A 72 -34.69 3.26 25.31
C ARG A 72 -33.73 4.21 24.58
N ARG A 73 -34.19 5.43 24.33
CA ARG A 73 -33.32 6.58 24.04
C ARG A 73 -32.55 6.94 25.31
N THR A 74 -31.27 6.60 25.37
CA THR A 74 -30.35 7.19 26.35
C THR A 74 -29.92 8.55 25.81
N HIS A 75 -30.52 9.60 26.37
CA HIS A 75 -30.03 10.97 26.25
C HIS A 75 -28.64 11.07 26.90
N PHE A 76 -27.62 11.36 26.10
CA PHE A 76 -26.34 11.85 26.61
C PHE A 76 -26.39 13.39 26.67
N PRO A 77 -26.03 14.02 27.80
CA PRO A 77 -25.98 15.47 27.91
C PRO A 77 -24.70 16.05 27.26
N SER A 78 -24.87 17.20 26.63
CA SER A 78 -23.82 18.01 26.00
C SER A 78 -22.76 18.49 27.00
N PRO A 79 -21.48 18.70 26.59
CA PRO A 79 -20.48 19.31 27.45
C PRO A 79 -20.73 20.80 27.62
N LEU A 80 -20.83 21.23 28.88
CA LEU A 80 -20.92 22.62 29.31
C LEU A 80 -19.67 23.41 28.89
N SER A 81 -19.92 24.57 28.28
CA SER A 81 -18.92 25.63 28.05
C SER A 81 -18.50 26.23 29.38
N TYR A 82 -17.19 26.30 29.62
CA TYR A 82 -16.62 26.94 30.80
C TYR A 82 -16.21 28.37 30.44
N ASP A 83 -17.00 29.33 30.92
CA ASP A 83 -16.74 30.77 30.85
C ASP A 83 -15.69 31.16 31.90
N HIS A 84 -14.55 31.70 31.46
CA HIS A 84 -13.57 32.32 32.36
C HIS A 84 -13.81 33.84 32.39
N LYS A 85 -14.39 34.34 33.49
CA LYS A 85 -14.28 35.75 33.90
C LYS A 85 -13.11 35.93 34.87
N PRO A 86 -12.30 37.00 34.75
CA PRO A 86 -11.20 37.27 35.66
C PRO A 86 -11.64 38.05 36.90
N VAL A 87 -11.22 37.58 38.07
CA VAL A 87 -11.37 38.27 39.35
C VAL A 87 -10.15 39.18 39.54
N GLN A 88 -10.41 40.47 39.69
CA GLN A 88 -9.44 41.51 40.05
C GLN A 88 -9.22 41.57 41.57
N ASN A 89 -8.03 42.11 41.91
CA ASN A 89 -7.57 42.66 43.20
C ASN A 89 -6.98 41.65 44.20
N PRO A 90 -5.81 41.97 44.81
CA PRO A 90 -5.79 43.11 45.75
C PRO A 90 -4.50 43.96 45.85
N ALA A 91 -4.70 45.08 46.55
CA ALA A 91 -3.80 45.77 47.48
C ALA A 91 -2.81 46.82 46.94
N ASN A 92 -3.17 48.08 47.22
CA ASN A 92 -2.27 49.21 47.41
C ASN A 92 -1.39 49.01 48.66
N PHE A 93 -0.07 49.19 48.53
CA PHE A 93 0.77 49.70 49.61
C PHE A 93 1.85 50.62 49.04
N SER A 94 2.04 51.76 49.70
CA SER A 94 2.91 52.85 49.27
C SER A 94 4.34 52.74 49.84
N THR A 95 5.27 53.37 49.09
CA THR A 95 6.55 54.01 49.50
C THR A 95 7.73 53.13 49.95
N HIS A 96 8.83 53.10 49.19
CA HIS A 96 9.97 54.02 49.28
C HIS A 96 11.12 53.64 48.31
N ARG A 97 11.80 54.68 47.78
CA ARG A 97 13.02 54.62 46.94
C ARG A 97 14.18 53.89 47.63
N LEU A 98 14.91 53.08 46.85
CA LEU A 98 16.37 52.96 46.93
C LEU A 98 16.93 52.68 45.51
N LYS A 99 17.87 53.53 45.09
CA LYS A 99 18.66 53.39 43.86
C LYS A 99 19.73 52.31 44.08
N SER A 100 19.94 51.41 43.12
CA SER A 100 21.29 51.08 42.63
C SER A 100 21.31 50.10 41.44
N ALA A 101 22.16 50.45 40.47
CA ALA A 101 22.91 49.64 39.53
C ALA A 101 22.17 48.79 38.46
N ASP A 102 22.24 49.31 37.23
CA ASP A 102 22.12 48.55 35.98
C ASP A 102 23.12 47.39 35.94
N ILE A 103 22.61 46.16 35.86
CA ILE A 103 23.33 45.01 35.32
C ILE A 103 22.44 44.42 34.24
N SER A 104 22.69 44.80 32.99
CA SER A 104 22.12 44.17 31.80
C SER A 104 22.70 42.77 31.65
N ILE A 105 22.09 41.78 32.31
CA ILE A 105 22.30 40.37 31.99
C ILE A 105 21.57 40.13 30.67
N SER A 106 22.31 40.17 29.57
CA SER A 106 21.86 39.63 28.28
C SER A 106 21.66 38.13 28.46
N SER A 107 20.48 37.72 28.90
CA SER A 107 20.03 36.35 28.82
C SER A 107 19.66 36.08 27.37
N THR A 108 20.65 35.77 26.54
CA THR A 108 20.42 34.99 25.33
C THR A 108 19.94 33.61 25.76
N VAL A 109 18.64 33.53 26.11
CA VAL A 109 17.93 32.27 26.14
C VAL A 109 17.91 31.81 24.69
N SER A 110 18.90 31.01 24.32
CA SER A 110 18.85 30.25 23.07
C SER A 110 17.58 29.41 23.17
N SER A 111 16.54 29.85 22.47
CA SER A 111 15.35 29.04 22.28
C SER A 111 15.83 27.66 21.80
N PRO A 112 15.30 26.57 22.37
CA PRO A 112 15.65 25.24 21.91
C PRO A 112 15.50 25.20 20.38
N PRO A 113 16.46 24.61 19.65
CA PRO A 113 16.41 24.60 18.19
C PRO A 113 15.06 24.09 17.71
N ASP A 114 14.44 24.81 16.79
CA ASP A 114 13.14 24.45 16.21
C ASP A 114 13.23 23.03 15.65
N ARG A 115 12.54 22.09 16.29
CA ARG A 115 12.51 20.67 15.87
C ARG A 115 11.92 20.51 14.47
N CYS A 116 11.25 21.53 13.97
CA CYS A 116 10.64 21.61 12.64
C CYS A 116 11.44 22.47 11.67
N SER A 117 12.77 22.53 11.83
CA SER A 117 13.67 23.24 10.91
C SER A 117 13.53 22.77 9.46
N SER A 118 13.11 21.52 9.23
CA SER A 118 12.81 20.97 7.91
C SER A 118 11.55 21.54 7.28
N GLY A 119 10.65 22.16 8.05
CA GLY A 119 9.42 22.78 7.59
C GLY A 119 8.21 22.33 8.41
N ARG A 120 7.09 23.03 8.20
CA ARG A 120 5.79 22.71 8.82
C ARG A 120 4.80 22.23 7.79
N ILE A 121 3.86 21.38 8.22
CA ILE A 121 2.82 20.80 7.36
C ILE A 121 1.47 21.36 7.76
N PHE A 122 0.78 21.99 6.84
CA PHE A 122 -0.64 22.29 6.98
C PHE A 122 -1.46 21.13 6.40
N VAL A 123 -2.53 20.74 7.09
CA VAL A 123 -3.45 19.71 6.64
C VAL A 123 -4.76 20.38 6.28
N TYR A 124 -5.20 20.24 5.03
CA TYR A 124 -6.50 20.76 4.63
C TYR A 124 -7.63 20.06 5.38
N ASP A 125 -8.63 20.84 5.80
CA ASP A 125 -9.91 20.33 6.30
C ASP A 125 -10.83 20.04 5.10
N LEU A 126 -10.63 18.86 4.48
CA LEU A 126 -11.46 18.44 3.34
C LEU A 126 -12.88 18.08 3.78
N PRO A 127 -13.90 18.32 2.93
CA PRO A 127 -15.23 17.77 3.11
C PRO A 127 -15.21 16.26 3.38
N ALA A 128 -16.07 15.80 4.28
CA ALA A 128 -16.05 14.44 4.81
C ALA A 128 -16.18 13.34 3.73
N VAL A 129 -16.84 13.65 2.61
CA VAL A 129 -16.95 12.79 1.42
C VAL A 129 -15.60 12.28 0.89
N PHE A 130 -14.51 13.02 1.10
CA PHE A 130 -13.17 12.65 0.60
C PHE A 130 -12.38 11.74 1.55
N ASN A 131 -12.84 11.54 2.79
CA ASN A 131 -12.15 10.71 3.78
C ASN A 131 -13.10 9.99 4.75
N ARG A 132 -13.71 10.71 5.69
CA ARG A 132 -14.49 10.16 6.80
C ARG A 132 -15.68 9.36 6.32
N GLU A 133 -16.45 9.87 5.36
CA GLU A 133 -17.61 9.15 4.82
C GLU A 133 -17.20 7.88 4.06
N LEU A 134 -16.00 7.82 3.47
CA LEU A 134 -15.49 6.59 2.87
C LEU A 134 -15.25 5.53 3.95
N LEU A 135 -14.75 5.94 5.13
CA LEU A 135 -14.58 5.03 6.27
C LEU A 135 -15.92 4.63 6.90
N ASP A 136 -16.86 5.56 7.04
CA ASP A 136 -18.20 5.27 7.57
C ASP A 136 -18.96 4.29 6.66
N ASN A 137 -18.69 4.33 5.35
CA ASN A 137 -19.25 3.43 4.35
C ASN A 137 -18.26 2.34 3.88
N CYS A 138 -17.34 1.92 4.76
CA CYS A 138 -16.28 0.95 4.46
C CYS A 138 -16.78 -0.41 3.94
N ALA A 139 -18.05 -0.76 4.17
CA ALA A 139 -18.66 -1.98 3.66
C ALA A 139 -18.78 -1.98 2.13
N ASP A 140 -18.88 -0.81 1.51
CA ASP A 140 -19.17 -0.63 0.08
C ASP A 140 -17.92 -0.28 -0.75
N LEU A 141 -16.73 -0.29 -0.14
CA LEU A 141 -15.47 0.10 -0.80
C LEU A 141 -14.83 -1.01 -1.65
N ASP A 142 -15.36 -2.22 -1.57
CA ASP A 142 -14.90 -3.37 -2.34
C ASP A 142 -16.10 -4.24 -2.72
N PRO A 143 -16.17 -4.74 -3.97
CA PRO A 143 -17.35 -5.45 -4.46
C PRO A 143 -17.50 -6.88 -3.90
N TRP A 144 -16.47 -7.42 -3.26
CA TRP A 144 -16.47 -8.81 -2.77
C TRP A 144 -16.64 -8.89 -1.26
N HIS A 145 -15.96 -8.03 -0.50
CA HIS A 145 -15.92 -8.10 0.95
C HIS A 145 -15.89 -6.72 1.60
N SER A 146 -16.52 -6.59 2.77
CA SER A 146 -16.43 -5.37 3.58
C SER A 146 -14.97 -5.04 3.94
N ARG A 147 -14.59 -3.77 3.78
CA ARG A 147 -13.25 -3.27 4.09
C ARG A 147 -13.14 -2.76 5.53
N CYS A 148 -14.22 -2.76 6.30
CA CYS A 148 -14.27 -2.16 7.63
C CYS A 148 -13.24 -2.75 8.59
N GLU A 149 -13.07 -4.06 8.57
CA GLU A 149 -12.07 -4.73 9.42
C GLU A 149 -10.65 -4.37 9.01
N ALA A 150 -10.38 -4.31 7.71
CA ALA A 150 -9.08 -3.93 7.17
C ALA A 150 -8.70 -2.48 7.49
N LEU A 151 -9.70 -1.59 7.58
CA LEU A 151 -9.52 -0.17 7.86
C LEU A 151 -9.62 0.19 9.35
N SER A 152 -9.95 -0.78 10.21
CA SER A 152 -10.01 -0.60 11.66
C SER A 152 -8.63 -0.25 12.27
N ASN A 153 -8.62 0.15 13.55
CA ASN A 153 -7.40 0.48 14.30
C ASN A 153 -6.53 1.58 13.66
N GLY A 154 -7.15 2.51 12.93
CA GLY A 154 -6.44 3.58 12.22
C GLY A 154 -5.75 3.10 10.93
N GLY A 155 -6.30 2.07 10.29
CA GLY A 155 -5.78 1.49 9.04
C GLY A 155 -4.84 0.29 9.24
N PHE A 156 -4.54 -0.10 10.48
CA PHE A 156 -3.73 -1.30 10.75
C PHE A 156 -4.54 -2.60 10.65
N GLY A 157 -5.87 -2.52 10.72
CA GLY A 157 -6.74 -3.69 10.69
C GLY A 157 -6.76 -4.45 12.01
N ARG A 158 -7.19 -5.71 11.99
CA ARG A 158 -7.31 -6.55 13.20
C ARG A 158 -5.92 -6.96 13.73
N GLU A 159 -5.80 -7.09 15.04
CA GLU A 159 -4.59 -7.64 15.68
C GLU A 159 -4.31 -9.07 15.19
N ALA A 160 -3.03 -9.37 14.98
CA ALA A 160 -2.58 -10.65 14.44
C ALA A 160 -2.21 -11.65 15.55
N ALA A 161 -3.12 -11.88 16.48
CA ALA A 161 -2.92 -12.82 17.61
C ALA A 161 -2.54 -14.25 17.15
N GLY A 162 -2.96 -14.65 15.94
CA GLY A 162 -2.57 -15.92 15.31
C GLY A 162 -1.08 -16.05 14.95
N LEU A 163 -0.27 -15.03 15.21
CA LEU A 163 1.19 -15.08 15.08
C LEU A 163 1.92 -15.49 16.39
N SER A 164 1.18 -15.70 17.49
CA SER A 164 1.77 -16.27 18.72
C SER A 164 2.47 -17.60 18.42
N GLY A 165 3.62 -17.82 19.06
CA GLY A 165 4.53 -18.93 18.75
C GLY A 165 5.36 -18.80 17.45
N VAL A 166 5.06 -17.83 16.58
CA VAL A 166 5.88 -17.51 15.38
C VAL A 166 6.74 -16.27 15.60
N VAL A 167 6.18 -15.24 16.24
CA VAL A 167 6.89 -14.02 16.63
C VAL A 167 7.14 -14.02 18.15
N PRO A 168 8.13 -13.25 18.67
CA PRO A 168 8.32 -13.12 20.11
C PRO A 168 7.04 -12.67 20.82
N GLU A 169 6.68 -13.32 21.93
CA GLU A 169 5.41 -13.07 22.64
C GLU A 169 5.21 -11.59 23.01
N GLY A 170 6.27 -10.90 23.45
CA GLY A 170 6.22 -9.47 23.77
C GLY A 170 5.94 -8.56 22.56
N LEU A 171 6.11 -9.06 21.34
CA LEU A 171 5.88 -8.34 20.09
C LEU A 171 4.54 -8.68 19.44
N VAL A 172 3.81 -9.72 19.86
CA VAL A 172 2.50 -10.09 19.26
C VAL A 172 1.54 -8.89 19.17
N PRO A 173 1.39 -8.02 20.19
CA PRO A 173 0.50 -6.87 20.10
C PRO A 173 0.98 -5.74 19.16
N ALA A 174 2.18 -5.86 18.58
CA ALA A 174 2.68 -4.99 17.54
C ALA A 174 2.39 -5.53 16.12
N TRP A 175 1.72 -6.68 15.99
CA TRP A 175 1.38 -7.27 14.70
C TRP A 175 -0.11 -7.19 14.38
N TYR A 176 -0.40 -6.87 13.13
CA TYR A 176 -1.76 -6.71 12.62
C TYR A 176 -1.92 -7.35 11.23
N TRP A 177 -3.17 -7.68 10.90
CA TRP A 177 -3.59 -8.12 9.57
C TRP A 177 -3.84 -6.93 8.64
N THR A 178 -2.82 -6.08 8.51
CA THR A 178 -2.87 -4.82 7.76
C THR A 178 -3.16 -5.08 6.29
N ASP A 179 -4.05 -4.29 5.70
CA ASP A 179 -4.33 -4.35 4.26
C ASP A 179 -3.33 -3.47 3.49
N GLN A 180 -2.89 -3.96 2.34
CA GLN A 180 -1.90 -3.28 1.50
C GLN A 180 -2.35 -1.90 0.97
N PHE A 181 -3.65 -1.61 0.98
CA PHE A 181 -4.22 -0.36 0.48
C PHE A 181 -4.71 0.58 1.60
N ALA A 182 -4.37 0.31 2.87
CA ALA A 182 -4.79 1.14 4.01
C ALA A 182 -3.89 2.37 4.26
N MET A 183 -2.91 2.62 3.38
CA MET A 183 -1.88 3.64 3.56
C MET A 183 -2.43 5.05 3.80
N GLU A 184 -3.51 5.44 3.12
CA GLU A 184 -4.10 6.79 3.23
C GLU A 184 -4.61 7.07 4.65
N VAL A 185 -5.19 6.06 5.30
CA VAL A 185 -5.68 6.16 6.68
C VAL A 185 -4.50 6.27 7.66
N ILE A 186 -3.46 5.45 7.46
CA ILE A 186 -2.26 5.44 8.30
C ILE A 186 -1.55 6.80 8.23
N TYR A 187 -1.32 7.32 7.02
CA TYR A 187 -0.67 8.61 6.84
C TYR A 187 -1.51 9.75 7.40
N HIS A 188 -2.82 9.79 7.13
CA HIS A 188 -3.65 10.89 7.61
C HIS A 188 -3.64 10.99 9.14
N ASN A 189 -3.77 9.86 9.86
CA ASN A 189 -3.65 9.84 11.32
C ASN A 189 -2.27 10.32 11.80
N ARG A 190 -1.19 9.89 11.14
CA ARG A 190 0.18 10.30 11.47
C ARG A 190 0.44 11.77 11.20
N VAL A 191 -0.01 12.34 10.08
CA VAL A 191 0.17 13.78 9.79
C VAL A 191 -0.63 14.64 10.78
N LEU A 192 -1.86 14.22 11.14
CA LEU A 192 -2.68 14.96 12.10
C LEU A 192 -2.01 15.08 13.49
N SER A 193 -1.22 14.08 13.89
CA SER A 193 -0.53 14.03 15.18
C SER A 193 0.96 14.36 15.11
N HIS A 194 1.47 14.76 13.93
CA HIS A 194 2.88 15.07 13.70
C HIS A 194 3.30 16.34 14.45
N GLU A 195 4.49 16.35 15.08
CA GLU A 195 4.97 17.51 15.86
C GLU A 195 5.10 18.80 15.04
N CYS A 196 5.50 18.67 13.77
CA CYS A 196 5.57 19.75 12.78
C CYS A 196 4.29 20.06 12.01
N ARG A 197 3.13 19.54 12.45
CA ARG A 197 1.85 20.01 11.94
C ARG A 197 1.58 21.45 12.43
N THR A 198 1.07 22.30 11.56
CA THR A 198 0.60 23.65 11.91
C THR A 198 -0.88 23.83 11.60
N THR A 199 -1.57 24.64 12.40
CA THR A 199 -2.93 25.13 12.11
C THR A 199 -2.91 26.44 11.33
N GLU A 200 -1.75 27.11 11.27
CA GLU A 200 -1.59 28.40 10.58
C GLU A 200 -0.99 28.17 9.19
N PRO A 201 -1.79 28.25 8.11
CA PRO A 201 -1.32 27.92 6.76
C PRO A 201 -0.21 28.85 6.25
N ASP A 202 -0.14 30.10 6.71
CA ASP A 202 0.96 31.02 6.37
C ASP A 202 2.33 30.55 6.89
N SER A 203 2.35 29.74 7.95
CA SER A 203 3.58 29.18 8.51
C SER A 203 4.01 27.86 7.86
N ALA A 204 3.22 27.34 6.92
CA ALA A 204 3.40 26.02 6.35
C ALA A 204 4.38 26.03 5.17
N THR A 205 5.27 25.04 5.18
CA THR A 205 6.14 24.71 4.06
C THR A 205 5.42 23.81 3.05
N ALA A 206 4.62 22.86 3.55
CA ALA A 206 3.94 21.88 2.71
C ALA A 206 2.45 21.76 3.07
N PHE A 207 1.64 21.45 2.07
CA PHE A 207 0.19 21.31 2.20
C PHE A 207 -0.22 19.87 1.92
N TYR A 208 -0.71 19.16 2.94
CA TYR A 208 -1.21 17.80 2.81
C TYR A 208 -2.69 17.80 2.42
N ILE A 209 -3.03 17.05 1.37
CA ILE A 209 -4.41 16.82 0.92
C ILE A 209 -4.87 15.43 1.40
N PRO A 210 -5.63 15.33 2.51
CA PRO A 210 -6.16 14.07 3.02
C PRO A 210 -7.35 13.52 2.21
N PHE A 211 -7.16 13.34 0.90
CA PHE A 211 -8.11 12.66 0.02
C PHE A 211 -7.74 11.17 -0.09
N TYR A 212 -8.67 10.29 0.29
CA TYR A 212 -8.47 8.84 0.19
C TYR A 212 -8.77 8.32 -1.23
N ALA A 213 -7.97 8.78 -2.19
CA ALA A 213 -8.14 8.50 -3.62
C ALA A 213 -8.17 7.00 -3.94
N GLY A 214 -7.33 6.21 -3.27
CA GLY A 214 -7.23 4.76 -3.44
C GLY A 214 -8.46 4.02 -2.92
N LEU A 215 -9.02 4.44 -1.78
CA LEU A 215 -10.29 3.91 -1.28
C LEU A 215 -11.46 4.31 -2.18
N ALA A 216 -11.52 5.59 -2.58
CA ALA A 216 -12.59 6.11 -3.43
C ALA A 216 -12.63 5.40 -4.79
N VAL A 217 -11.49 5.30 -5.49
CA VAL A 217 -11.45 4.63 -6.81
C VAL A 217 -11.69 3.13 -6.67
N GLY A 218 -11.25 2.51 -5.57
CA GLY A 218 -11.35 1.07 -5.33
C GLY A 218 -12.78 0.52 -5.50
N LYS A 219 -13.77 1.29 -5.05
CA LYS A 219 -15.20 0.98 -5.22
C LYS A 219 -15.63 0.80 -6.69
N TYR A 220 -14.97 1.50 -7.61
CA TYR A 220 -15.37 1.63 -9.01
C TYR A 220 -14.45 0.92 -10.01
N LEU A 221 -13.41 0.20 -9.56
CA LEU A 221 -12.46 -0.46 -10.46
C LEU A 221 -13.02 -1.71 -11.17
N TRP A 222 -14.13 -2.28 -10.67
CA TRP A 222 -14.68 -3.55 -11.16
C TRP A 222 -16.17 -3.44 -11.53
N LEU A 223 -16.82 -4.57 -11.82
CA LEU A 223 -18.28 -4.66 -12.07
C LEU A 223 -18.85 -3.78 -13.19
N GLY A 224 -18.01 -3.24 -14.08
CA GLY A 224 -18.46 -2.50 -15.26
C GLY A 224 -18.89 -1.05 -15.00
N TYR A 225 -18.43 -0.42 -13.91
CA TYR A 225 -18.64 1.02 -13.68
C TYR A 225 -18.06 1.88 -14.83
N SER A 226 -18.71 3.01 -15.09
CA SER A 226 -18.30 3.92 -16.16
C SER A 226 -16.96 4.60 -15.84
N SER A 227 -16.32 5.21 -16.84
CA SER A 227 -15.17 6.09 -16.60
C SER A 227 -15.52 7.28 -15.72
N LYS A 228 -16.75 7.79 -15.82
CA LYS A 228 -17.25 8.90 -15.00
C LYS A 228 -17.35 8.53 -13.52
N ASP A 229 -17.80 7.30 -13.21
CA ASP A 229 -17.86 6.83 -11.82
C ASP A 229 -16.47 6.74 -11.19
N ARG A 230 -15.49 6.26 -11.96
CA ARG A 230 -14.08 6.13 -11.53
C ARG A 230 -13.39 7.48 -11.30
N ASP A 231 -13.81 8.52 -12.03
CA ASP A 231 -13.19 9.85 -11.98
C ASP A 231 -13.89 10.81 -11.01
N ARG A 232 -15.17 10.56 -10.70
CA ARG A 232 -16.05 11.45 -9.92
C ARG A 232 -15.43 12.07 -8.67
N TYR A 233 -14.84 11.26 -7.79
CA TYR A 233 -14.28 11.77 -6.53
C TYR A 233 -13.08 12.68 -6.77
N CYS A 234 -12.28 12.39 -7.80
CA CYS A 234 -11.13 13.20 -8.15
C CYS A 234 -11.57 14.55 -8.74
N GLU A 235 -12.58 14.54 -9.62
CA GLU A 235 -13.19 15.77 -10.16
C GLU A 235 -13.76 16.65 -9.04
N MET A 236 -14.54 16.06 -8.12
CA MET A 236 -15.09 16.77 -6.97
C MET A 236 -13.99 17.36 -6.06
N MET A 237 -12.91 16.63 -5.82
CA MET A 237 -11.79 17.11 -5.00
C MET A 237 -11.07 18.26 -5.69
N LEU A 238 -10.83 18.17 -6.99
CA LEU A 238 -10.22 19.23 -7.79
C LEU A 238 -11.10 20.49 -7.87
N GLU A 239 -12.41 20.32 -7.94
CA GLU A 239 -13.36 21.43 -7.84
C GLU A 239 -13.32 22.11 -6.48
N TRP A 240 -13.07 21.37 -5.39
CA TRP A 240 -12.96 21.96 -4.06
C TRP A 240 -11.60 22.62 -3.80
N ILE A 241 -10.50 22.00 -4.26
CA ILE A 241 -9.14 22.47 -3.95
C ILE A 241 -8.79 23.77 -4.69
N LYS A 242 -9.32 23.98 -5.89
CA LYS A 242 -9.10 25.20 -6.69
C LYS A 242 -9.63 26.47 -6.02
N ASP A 243 -10.60 26.33 -5.12
CA ASP A 243 -11.17 27.44 -4.37
C ASP A 243 -10.33 27.80 -3.12
N GLN A 244 -9.27 27.03 -2.84
CA GLN A 244 -8.40 27.28 -1.69
C GLN A 244 -7.31 28.31 -2.01
N PRO A 245 -7.16 29.40 -1.22
CA PRO A 245 -6.15 30.44 -1.49
C PRO A 245 -4.72 29.90 -1.61
N TYR A 246 -4.35 28.97 -0.72
CA TYR A 246 -3.01 28.37 -0.68
C TYR A 246 -2.74 27.40 -1.83
N TRP A 247 -3.77 26.89 -2.50
CA TRP A 247 -3.57 26.14 -3.75
C TRP A 247 -3.15 27.10 -4.88
N ASN A 248 -3.88 28.20 -5.03
CA ASN A 248 -3.71 29.15 -6.14
C ASN A 248 -2.37 29.92 -6.10
N ARG A 249 -1.69 29.97 -4.95
CA ARG A 249 -0.38 30.62 -4.82
C ARG A 249 0.75 29.84 -5.51
N SER A 250 0.59 28.52 -5.63
CA SER A 250 1.63 27.60 -6.08
C SER A 250 1.17 26.70 -7.24
N ASP A 251 -0.12 26.67 -7.57
CA ASP A 251 -0.64 25.68 -8.52
C ASP A 251 -0.23 24.25 -8.13
N GLY A 252 -0.24 23.96 -6.83
CA GLY A 252 -0.03 22.63 -6.27
C GLY A 252 1.42 22.19 -6.04
N TRP A 253 2.46 22.95 -6.43
CA TRP A 253 3.84 22.42 -6.33
C TRP A 253 4.32 22.20 -4.88
N ASP A 254 3.79 22.95 -3.91
CA ASP A 254 4.04 22.77 -2.46
C ASP A 254 3.01 21.84 -1.78
N HIS A 255 2.18 21.16 -2.59
CA HIS A 255 1.19 20.20 -2.13
C HIS A 255 1.68 18.77 -2.27
N PHE A 256 1.18 17.92 -1.37
CA PHE A 256 1.36 16.50 -1.49
C PHE A 256 0.14 15.71 -1.02
N MET A 257 0.02 14.50 -1.53
CA MET A 257 -1.01 13.56 -1.11
C MET A 257 -0.46 12.14 -1.07
N THR A 258 -1.18 11.29 -0.34
CA THR A 258 -0.97 9.84 -0.34
C THR A 258 -2.04 9.19 -1.19
N MET A 259 -1.63 8.25 -2.05
CA MET A 259 -2.53 7.46 -2.87
C MET A 259 -2.34 6.00 -2.53
N GLY A 260 -3.35 5.39 -1.91
CA GLY A 260 -3.30 4.07 -1.28
C GLY A 260 -3.16 2.89 -2.24
N ARG A 261 -2.99 3.15 -3.53
CA ARG A 261 -2.93 2.16 -4.62
C ARG A 261 -1.77 2.43 -5.55
N ILE A 262 -1.54 1.50 -6.48
CA ILE A 262 -0.49 1.64 -7.50
C ILE A 262 -0.84 2.80 -8.44
N THR A 263 0.17 3.50 -8.96
CA THR A 263 0.00 4.63 -9.90
C THR A 263 -0.90 4.31 -11.09
N TRP A 264 -0.90 3.05 -11.54
CA TRP A 264 -1.66 2.61 -12.72
C TRP A 264 -3.17 2.60 -12.51
N ASP A 265 -3.64 2.58 -11.25
CA ASP A 265 -5.06 2.73 -10.92
C ASP A 265 -5.58 4.16 -11.15
N PHE A 266 -4.69 5.11 -11.46
CA PHE A 266 -4.99 6.54 -11.61
C PHE A 266 -4.51 7.18 -12.92
N ARG A 267 -4.06 6.36 -13.89
CA ARG A 267 -3.47 6.81 -15.17
C ARG A 267 -4.20 6.27 -16.40
N ARG A 268 -5.53 6.20 -16.31
CA ARG A 268 -6.39 5.84 -17.45
C ARG A 268 -6.23 6.88 -18.57
N SER A 269 -5.95 6.42 -19.80
CA SER A 269 -5.79 7.31 -20.97
C SER A 269 -7.05 7.36 -21.84
N LYS A 270 -7.76 6.24 -22.00
CA LYS A 270 -9.03 6.15 -22.74
C LYS A 270 -10.17 5.65 -21.85
N ASN A 271 -11.43 5.86 -22.23
CA ASN A 271 -12.59 5.54 -21.37
C ASN A 271 -12.73 4.04 -21.07
N GLU A 272 -12.34 3.21 -22.03
CA GLU A 272 -12.33 1.76 -21.95
C GLU A 272 -11.16 1.18 -21.14
N ASP A 273 -10.10 1.96 -20.90
CA ASP A 273 -8.92 1.50 -20.18
C ASP A 273 -9.18 1.35 -18.67
N TRP A 274 -8.29 0.63 -17.97
CA TRP A 274 -8.31 0.43 -16.52
C TRP A 274 -8.09 1.73 -15.72
N GLY A 275 -8.66 1.80 -14.51
CA GLY A 275 -8.36 2.85 -13.53
C GLY A 275 -9.16 4.14 -13.70
N SER A 276 -8.82 5.15 -12.90
CA SER A 276 -9.29 6.54 -13.07
C SER A 276 -8.29 7.35 -13.90
N SER A 277 -8.70 8.52 -14.41
CA SER A 277 -7.82 9.49 -15.08
C SER A 277 -7.18 10.51 -14.13
N CYS A 278 -7.38 10.34 -12.82
CA CYS A 278 -7.11 11.31 -11.77
C CYS A 278 -5.73 11.98 -11.86
N ILE A 279 -4.63 11.23 -11.99
CA ILE A 279 -3.27 11.83 -12.08
C ILE A 279 -3.08 12.64 -13.37
N TYR A 280 -3.78 12.31 -14.46
CA TYR A 280 -3.69 13.06 -15.70
C TYR A 280 -4.55 14.32 -15.74
N MET A 281 -5.45 14.51 -14.77
CA MET A 281 -6.19 15.75 -14.62
C MET A 281 -5.21 16.90 -14.28
N PRO A 282 -5.33 18.09 -14.92
CA PRO A 282 -4.34 19.15 -14.80
C PRO A 282 -3.93 19.49 -13.36
N GLY A 283 -4.91 19.63 -12.45
CA GLY A 283 -4.64 20.00 -11.05
C GLY A 283 -3.79 18.98 -10.27
N LEU A 284 -3.74 17.71 -10.67
CA LEU A 284 -2.93 16.71 -9.96
C LEU A 284 -1.54 16.51 -10.53
N ARG A 285 -1.17 17.17 -11.65
CA ARG A 285 0.11 16.93 -12.32
C ARG A 285 1.31 17.44 -11.53
N ASN A 286 1.15 18.55 -10.80
CA ASN A 286 2.24 19.30 -10.17
C ASN A 286 2.45 18.99 -8.67
N ILE A 287 1.63 18.12 -8.08
CA ILE A 287 1.72 17.81 -6.65
C ILE A 287 2.63 16.60 -6.40
N THR A 288 3.29 16.52 -5.25
CA THR A 288 4.00 15.29 -4.87
C THR A 288 3.02 14.19 -4.45
N ARG A 289 3.13 13.01 -5.07
CA ARG A 289 2.20 11.88 -4.83
C ARG A 289 2.97 10.72 -4.21
N LEU A 290 2.61 10.34 -2.98
CA LEU A 290 3.16 9.18 -2.30
C LEU A 290 2.32 7.94 -2.64
N LEU A 291 2.89 6.97 -3.36
CA LEU A 291 2.18 5.78 -3.84
C LEU A 291 2.92 4.50 -3.43
N ILE A 292 2.18 3.41 -3.24
CA ILE A 292 2.80 2.09 -2.97
C ILE A 292 3.59 1.55 -4.19
N GLU A 293 3.26 1.98 -5.41
CA GLU A 293 4.06 1.81 -6.62
C GLU A 293 4.00 3.09 -7.46
N ARG A 294 5.15 3.71 -7.74
CA ARG A 294 5.28 4.90 -8.57
C ARG A 294 5.37 4.58 -10.06
N ASN A 295 5.05 5.57 -10.89
CA ASN A 295 5.55 5.61 -12.26
C ASN A 295 6.98 6.15 -12.20
N PRO A 296 8.02 5.35 -12.50
CA PRO A 296 9.39 5.81 -12.34
C PRO A 296 9.75 7.02 -13.20
N TRP A 297 8.98 7.30 -14.25
CA TRP A 297 9.22 8.40 -15.20
C TRP A 297 8.42 9.66 -14.89
N ASP A 298 7.64 9.65 -13.81
CA ASP A 298 6.96 10.82 -13.31
C ASP A 298 7.68 11.32 -12.06
N TYR A 299 8.31 12.49 -12.18
CA TYR A 299 9.12 13.09 -11.11
C TYR A 299 8.35 13.25 -9.79
N PHE A 300 7.06 13.56 -9.91
CA PHE A 300 6.17 13.84 -8.79
C PHE A 300 5.70 12.58 -8.06
N ASP A 301 5.78 11.40 -8.70
CA ASP A 301 5.49 10.14 -8.01
C ASP A 301 6.69 9.70 -7.13
N VAL A 302 6.38 9.40 -5.87
CA VAL A 302 7.31 8.81 -4.91
C VAL A 302 6.80 7.44 -4.52
N GLY A 303 7.61 6.41 -4.74
CA GLY A 303 7.30 5.06 -4.28
C GLY A 303 7.60 4.94 -2.79
N VAL A 304 6.59 4.62 -1.98
CA VAL A 304 6.70 4.37 -0.54
C VAL A 304 6.42 2.89 -0.23
N PRO A 305 6.97 2.32 0.86
CA PRO A 305 6.77 0.92 1.22
C PRO A 305 5.29 0.58 1.37
N TYR A 306 4.90 -0.60 0.90
CA TYR A 306 3.56 -1.13 1.17
C TYR A 306 3.34 -1.24 2.69
N PRO A 307 2.14 -0.94 3.21
CA PRO A 307 1.77 -1.34 4.57
C PRO A 307 1.96 -2.84 4.77
N THR A 308 2.72 -3.20 5.80
CA THR A 308 3.00 -4.58 6.22
C THR A 308 2.36 -4.85 7.58
N GLY A 309 2.53 -6.06 8.12
CA GLY A 309 1.86 -6.44 9.36
C GLY A 309 2.55 -5.99 10.66
N PHE A 310 3.78 -5.49 10.62
CA PHE A 310 4.53 -5.13 11.82
C PHE A 310 4.46 -3.62 12.07
N HIS A 311 3.89 -3.23 13.21
CA HIS A 311 3.67 -1.85 13.63
C HIS A 311 4.27 -1.63 15.04
N PRO A 312 5.57 -1.35 15.14
CA PRO A 312 6.25 -1.16 16.42
C PRO A 312 5.55 -0.12 17.29
N ARG A 313 5.50 -0.36 18.61
CA ARG A 313 4.93 0.56 19.59
C ARG A 313 6.00 1.43 20.27
N SER A 314 7.26 1.05 20.12
CA SER A 314 8.41 1.66 20.80
C SER A 314 9.71 1.40 20.03
N ASP A 315 10.76 2.17 20.32
CA ASP A 315 12.11 1.88 19.83
C ASP A 315 12.56 0.45 20.22
N SER A 316 12.19 -0.01 21.42
CA SER A 316 12.50 -1.37 21.89
C SER A 316 11.82 -2.46 21.08
N ASP A 317 10.59 -2.24 20.58
CA ASP A 317 9.93 -3.23 19.71
C ASP A 317 10.72 -3.43 18.41
N VAL A 318 11.25 -2.35 17.84
CA VAL A 318 12.09 -2.38 16.63
C VAL A 318 13.36 -3.18 16.89
N VAL A 319 14.10 -2.83 17.95
CA VAL A 319 15.37 -3.49 18.31
C VAL A 319 15.14 -4.96 18.63
N HIS A 320 14.07 -5.28 19.37
CA HIS A 320 13.70 -6.66 19.68
C HIS A 320 13.40 -7.46 18.40
N TRP A 321 12.61 -6.90 17.48
CA TRP A 321 12.35 -7.58 16.20
C TRP A 321 13.62 -7.78 15.38
N GLN A 322 14.47 -6.76 15.25
CA GLN A 322 15.75 -6.85 14.55
C GLN A 322 16.64 -7.95 15.15
N ASN A 323 16.74 -8.03 16.48
CA ASN A 323 17.51 -9.07 17.17
C ASN A 323 16.91 -10.46 16.96
N PHE A 324 15.59 -10.58 16.96
CA PHE A 324 14.91 -11.84 16.67
C PHE A 324 15.23 -12.35 15.26
N VAL A 325 15.07 -11.52 14.23
CA VAL A 325 15.33 -11.93 12.84
C VAL A 325 16.82 -12.13 12.53
N ARG A 326 17.71 -11.40 13.22
CA ARG A 326 19.17 -11.54 13.12
C ARG A 326 19.65 -12.89 13.63
N ASN A 327 19.12 -13.31 14.77
CA ASN A 327 19.51 -14.56 15.44
C ASN A 327 18.67 -15.77 15.01
N ARG A 328 17.69 -15.58 14.12
CA ARG A 328 16.83 -16.65 13.62
C ARG A 328 17.66 -17.67 12.82
N ARG A 329 17.67 -18.93 13.28
CA ARG A 329 18.26 -20.04 12.53
C ARG A 329 17.41 -20.35 11.29
N ARG A 330 17.99 -20.15 10.11
CA ARG A 330 17.36 -20.47 8.82
C ARG A 330 17.79 -21.86 8.36
N LYS A 331 16.81 -22.64 7.88
CA LYS A 331 17.01 -24.04 7.44
C LYS A 331 16.85 -24.19 5.93
N THR A 332 16.24 -23.21 5.28
CA THR A 332 15.89 -23.24 3.86
C THR A 332 16.76 -22.22 3.12
N LEU A 333 17.34 -22.61 1.98
CA LEU A 333 18.12 -21.67 1.18
C LEU A 333 17.22 -20.59 0.59
N PHE A 334 16.10 -20.98 -0.03
CA PHE A 334 15.18 -20.01 -0.61
C PHE A 334 13.73 -20.44 -0.53
N CYS A 335 12.80 -19.50 -0.72
CA CYS A 335 11.38 -19.81 -0.73
C CYS A 335 10.62 -19.03 -1.77
N PHE A 336 9.45 -19.54 -2.13
CA PHE A 336 8.47 -18.81 -2.91
C PHE A 336 7.08 -18.91 -2.28
N ALA A 337 6.47 -17.76 -2.01
CA ALA A 337 5.06 -17.66 -1.64
C ALA A 337 4.31 -16.94 -2.76
N GLY A 338 3.36 -17.64 -3.38
CA GLY A 338 2.57 -17.09 -4.47
C GLY A 338 1.75 -18.15 -5.19
N ALA A 339 0.90 -17.69 -6.10
CA ALA A 339 0.06 -18.52 -6.95
C ALA A 339 0.17 -18.09 -8.41
N PRO A 340 0.02 -19.01 -9.38
CA PRO A 340 -0.09 -18.66 -10.78
C PRO A 340 -1.38 -17.88 -11.04
N ARG A 341 -1.33 -16.94 -11.99
CA ARG A 341 -2.52 -16.24 -12.48
C ARG A 341 -3.16 -17.07 -13.57
N ALA A 342 -4.37 -17.55 -13.31
CA ALA A 342 -5.10 -18.43 -14.23
C ALA A 342 -5.24 -17.85 -15.65
N ALA A 343 -5.41 -16.52 -15.76
CA ALA A 343 -5.56 -15.83 -17.05
C ALA A 343 -4.25 -15.68 -17.86
N ILE A 344 -3.08 -15.97 -17.29
CA ILE A 344 -1.78 -15.75 -17.94
C ILE A 344 -1.16 -17.09 -18.32
N LYS A 345 -1.14 -17.38 -19.63
CA LYS A 345 -0.40 -18.53 -20.17
C LYS A 345 1.08 -18.40 -19.82
N ASN A 346 1.68 -19.50 -19.34
CA ASN A 346 3.08 -19.55 -18.92
C ASN A 346 3.43 -18.50 -17.86
N ASP A 347 2.54 -18.30 -16.88
CA ASP A 347 2.79 -17.33 -15.81
C ASP A 347 4.11 -17.64 -15.09
N PHE A 348 4.94 -16.61 -14.95
CA PHE A 348 6.23 -16.69 -14.30
C PHE A 348 6.10 -17.16 -12.83
N ARG A 349 5.00 -16.83 -12.15
CA ARG A 349 4.74 -17.34 -10.78
C ARG A 349 4.56 -18.86 -10.75
N GLY A 350 3.86 -19.44 -11.74
CA GLY A 350 3.74 -20.88 -11.88
C GLY A 350 5.08 -21.55 -12.17
N LEU A 351 5.90 -20.91 -13.02
CA LEU A 351 7.27 -21.36 -13.28
C LEU A 351 8.14 -21.35 -12.01
N LEU A 352 8.02 -20.31 -11.17
CA LEU A 352 8.76 -20.25 -9.90
C LEU A 352 8.29 -21.29 -8.88
N LEU A 353 6.98 -21.60 -8.81
CA LEU A 353 6.47 -22.72 -8.00
C LEU A 353 7.10 -24.04 -8.44
N ASN A 354 7.12 -24.31 -9.74
CA ASN A 354 7.71 -25.53 -10.29
C ASN A 354 9.21 -25.60 -10.00
N HIS A 355 9.95 -24.50 -10.21
CA HIS A 355 11.38 -24.44 -9.87
C HIS A 355 11.63 -24.70 -8.39
N CYS A 356 10.79 -24.16 -7.50
CA CYS A 356 10.91 -24.37 -6.07
C CYS A 356 10.61 -25.83 -5.68
N ASN A 357 9.52 -26.40 -6.21
CA ASN A 357 9.14 -27.79 -5.95
C ASN A 357 10.21 -28.79 -6.46
N ASN A 358 10.85 -28.50 -7.60
CA ASN A 358 11.93 -29.32 -8.15
C ASN A 358 13.26 -29.15 -7.38
N ALA A 359 13.42 -28.07 -6.62
CA ALA A 359 14.59 -27.81 -5.79
C ALA A 359 14.44 -28.38 -4.37
N SER A 360 13.96 -29.63 -4.26
CA SER A 360 13.72 -30.34 -3.00
C SER A 360 14.89 -30.21 -2.02
N GLY A 361 14.56 -29.94 -0.76
CA GLY A 361 15.53 -29.73 0.31
C GLY A 361 16.24 -28.37 0.30
N SER A 362 16.18 -27.61 -0.80
CA SER A 362 16.74 -26.25 -0.90
C SER A 362 15.67 -25.16 -0.92
N CYS A 363 14.49 -25.46 -1.46
CA CYS A 363 13.40 -24.50 -1.57
C CYS A 363 12.15 -24.88 -0.78
N LYS A 364 11.49 -23.89 -0.16
CA LYS A 364 10.15 -24.02 0.44
C LYS A 364 9.11 -23.27 -0.39
N ALA A 365 8.16 -24.00 -0.97
CA ALA A 365 7.04 -23.43 -1.69
C ALA A 365 5.82 -23.25 -0.77
N VAL A 366 5.17 -22.10 -0.86
CA VAL A 366 3.84 -21.83 -0.33
C VAL A 366 2.95 -21.47 -1.52
N ASP A 367 2.16 -22.46 -1.94
CA ASP A 367 1.12 -22.23 -2.95
C ASP A 367 -0.02 -21.42 -2.33
N CYS A 368 -0.15 -20.19 -2.80
CA CYS A 368 -1.17 -19.25 -2.32
C CYS A 368 -2.51 -19.37 -3.07
N THR A 369 -2.76 -20.47 -3.78
CA THR A 369 -4.06 -20.72 -4.40
C THR A 369 -5.12 -20.87 -3.30
N GLY A 370 -6.25 -20.17 -3.45
CA GLY A 370 -7.31 -20.14 -2.44
C GLY A 370 -6.96 -19.24 -1.24
N SER A 371 -7.27 -19.68 -0.02
CA SER A 371 -7.19 -18.86 1.21
C SER A 371 -5.93 -19.06 2.04
N ARG A 372 -4.99 -19.90 1.60
CA ARG A 372 -3.80 -20.27 2.40
C ARG A 372 -2.88 -19.10 2.73
N CYS A 373 -2.92 -18.06 1.92
CA CYS A 373 -2.14 -16.83 2.06
C CYS A 373 -3.00 -15.63 2.45
N SER A 374 -4.27 -15.86 2.80
CA SER A 374 -5.14 -14.82 3.32
C SER A 374 -4.73 -14.43 4.73
N ASN A 375 -5.23 -13.27 5.17
CA ASN A 375 -5.12 -12.82 6.55
C ASN A 375 -5.59 -13.91 7.53
N GLY A 376 -4.96 -13.99 8.69
CA GLY A 376 -5.21 -15.03 9.69
C GLY A 376 -4.23 -16.21 9.63
N THR A 377 -3.29 -16.21 8.67
CA THR A 377 -2.31 -17.30 8.51
C THR A 377 -0.89 -16.82 8.77
N SER A 378 -0.10 -17.62 9.50
CA SER A 378 1.32 -17.34 9.79
C SER A 378 2.27 -17.92 8.72
N VAL A 379 1.75 -18.70 7.78
CA VAL A 379 2.53 -19.53 6.84
C VAL A 379 3.53 -18.72 6.01
N ILE A 380 3.14 -17.54 5.52
CA ILE A 380 4.03 -16.68 4.73
C ILE A 380 5.18 -16.16 5.60
N LEU A 381 4.85 -15.56 6.75
CA LEU A 381 5.84 -14.99 7.65
C LEU A 381 6.82 -16.06 8.12
N GLN A 382 6.33 -17.22 8.55
CA GLN A 382 7.16 -18.33 9.00
C GLN A 382 8.09 -18.83 7.88
N THR A 383 7.57 -18.95 6.65
CA THR A 383 8.38 -19.36 5.49
C THR A 383 9.50 -18.37 5.21
N PHE A 384 9.24 -17.06 5.30
CA PHE A 384 10.27 -16.04 5.12
C PHE A 384 11.26 -16.02 6.29
N LEU A 385 10.82 -16.19 7.54
CA LEU A 385 11.69 -16.28 8.71
C LEU A 385 12.66 -17.46 8.61
N ASP A 386 12.25 -18.57 7.99
CA ASP A 386 13.04 -19.80 7.92
C ASP A 386 13.95 -19.89 6.68
N SER A 387 13.89 -18.93 5.75
CA SER A 387 14.58 -18.97 4.46
C SER A 387 15.61 -17.85 4.28
N ASP A 388 16.81 -18.16 3.75
CA ASP A 388 17.84 -17.13 3.51
C ASP A 388 17.41 -16.12 2.44
N PHE A 389 16.83 -16.62 1.34
CA PHE A 389 16.35 -15.81 0.21
C PHE A 389 14.85 -15.99 -0.03
N CYS A 390 14.18 -14.98 -0.57
CA CYS A 390 12.77 -15.05 -0.97
C CYS A 390 12.59 -14.64 -2.44
N LEU A 391 11.87 -15.44 -3.22
CA LEU A 391 11.66 -15.12 -4.64
C LEU A 391 10.55 -14.07 -4.78
N GLN A 392 10.87 -12.94 -5.39
CA GLN A 392 9.98 -11.79 -5.54
C GLN A 392 9.72 -11.44 -7.02
N PRO A 393 8.89 -12.23 -7.73
CA PRO A 393 8.37 -11.86 -9.04
C PRO A 393 7.42 -10.66 -8.96
N ARG A 394 7.02 -10.16 -10.13
CA ARG A 394 6.06 -9.07 -10.25
C ARG A 394 4.66 -9.39 -9.70
N GLY A 395 3.97 -8.32 -9.29
CA GLY A 395 2.56 -8.25 -8.95
C GLY A 395 1.64 -8.39 -10.15
N ASP A 396 0.43 -7.86 -9.99
CA ASP A 396 -0.38 -7.45 -11.15
C ASP A 396 0.31 -6.28 -11.87
N SER A 397 1.04 -5.47 -11.11
CA SER A 397 2.02 -4.47 -11.56
C SER A 397 3.48 -4.93 -11.31
N PHE A 398 4.45 -4.03 -11.17
CA PHE A 398 5.87 -4.39 -11.06
C PHE A 398 6.31 -4.85 -9.66
N THR A 399 5.66 -4.37 -8.61
CA THR A 399 5.99 -4.67 -7.21
C THR A 399 4.85 -5.39 -6.48
N ARG A 400 5.09 -5.79 -5.23
CA ARG A 400 4.12 -6.44 -4.33
C ARG A 400 4.44 -6.14 -2.87
N ARG A 401 3.42 -6.12 -2.00
CA ARG A 401 3.59 -6.12 -0.53
C ARG A 401 4.58 -7.18 -0.05
N SER A 402 4.54 -8.37 -0.65
CA SER A 402 5.40 -9.50 -0.29
C SER A 402 6.91 -9.20 -0.32
N VAL A 403 7.35 -8.21 -1.10
CA VAL A 403 8.75 -7.73 -1.08
C VAL A 403 9.11 -7.23 0.31
N PHE A 404 8.23 -6.41 0.91
CA PHE A 404 8.44 -5.81 2.22
C PHE A 404 8.23 -6.82 3.34
N ASP A 405 7.22 -7.69 3.26
CA ASP A 405 7.02 -8.76 4.25
C ASP A 405 8.26 -9.68 4.32
N CYS A 406 8.88 -9.98 3.16
CA CYS A 406 10.12 -10.74 3.10
C CYS A 406 11.29 -10.03 3.79
N MET A 407 11.48 -8.74 3.50
CA MET A 407 12.56 -7.95 4.10
C MET A 407 12.37 -7.79 5.61
N ILE A 408 11.14 -7.57 6.08
CA ILE A 408 10.82 -7.50 7.51
C ILE A 408 11.13 -8.82 8.22
N ALA A 409 10.92 -9.96 7.56
CA ALA A 409 11.32 -11.27 8.07
C ALA A 409 12.84 -11.53 8.01
N GLY A 410 13.65 -10.57 7.57
CA GLY A 410 15.12 -10.70 7.43
C GLY A 410 15.56 -11.64 6.30
N SER A 411 14.66 -11.96 5.36
CA SER A 411 14.98 -12.74 4.18
C SER A 411 15.43 -11.82 3.04
N ILE A 412 16.39 -12.27 2.23
CA ILE A 412 17.00 -11.46 1.18
C ILE A 412 16.14 -11.56 -0.10
N PRO A 413 15.57 -10.45 -0.62
CA PRO A 413 14.75 -10.50 -1.81
C PRO A 413 15.55 -10.86 -3.07
N VAL A 414 14.97 -11.76 -3.86
CA VAL A 414 15.45 -12.12 -5.20
C VAL A 414 14.50 -11.54 -6.23
N PHE A 415 14.96 -10.53 -6.97
CA PHE A 415 14.16 -9.81 -7.96
C PHE A 415 14.41 -10.33 -9.39
N PHE A 416 13.36 -10.22 -10.21
CA PHE A 416 13.40 -10.68 -11.61
C PHE A 416 13.12 -9.55 -12.63
N TRP A 417 12.78 -8.36 -12.13
CA TRP A 417 12.64 -7.11 -12.89
C TRP A 417 13.29 -5.98 -12.10
N HIS A 418 14.10 -5.14 -12.76
CA HIS A 418 14.67 -3.95 -12.11
C HIS A 418 13.60 -3.00 -11.57
N ARG A 419 12.46 -2.90 -12.27
CA ARG A 419 11.32 -2.07 -11.88
C ARG A 419 10.62 -2.50 -10.60
N THR A 420 10.87 -3.71 -10.08
CA THR A 420 10.23 -4.17 -8.84
C THR A 420 10.67 -3.35 -7.63
N ALA A 421 11.93 -2.92 -7.57
CA ALA A 421 12.46 -2.18 -6.42
C ALA A 421 13.40 -1.05 -6.80
N TYR A 422 14.36 -1.30 -7.70
CA TYR A 422 15.48 -0.38 -7.96
C TYR A 422 15.07 0.94 -8.60
N LEU A 423 13.87 0.98 -9.22
CA LEU A 423 13.30 2.18 -9.83
C LEU A 423 12.09 2.71 -9.05
N GLN A 424 11.80 2.21 -7.85
CA GLN A 424 10.58 2.51 -7.10
C GLN A 424 10.87 3.26 -5.79
N TYR A 425 11.73 2.70 -4.93
CA TYR A 425 11.79 3.06 -3.50
C TYR A 425 13.11 3.73 -3.10
N GLN A 426 13.57 4.71 -3.88
CA GLN A 426 14.88 5.35 -3.71
C GLN A 426 15.07 6.00 -2.33
N TRP A 427 14.01 6.48 -1.69
CA TRP A 427 14.09 7.07 -0.35
C TRP A 427 14.22 6.01 0.76
N PHE A 428 13.81 4.77 0.48
CA PHE A 428 13.61 3.74 1.50
C PHE A 428 14.57 2.57 1.39
N LEU A 429 15.12 2.29 0.21
CA LEU A 429 16.02 1.16 -0.03
C LEU A 429 17.48 1.61 -0.19
N PRO A 430 18.46 0.72 0.06
CA PRO A 430 19.88 1.03 -0.17
C PRO A 430 20.17 1.40 -1.62
N ASN A 431 21.07 2.37 -1.82
CA ASN A 431 21.49 2.81 -3.16
C ASN A 431 22.21 1.72 -3.96
N ASP A 432 22.92 0.81 -3.28
CA ASP A 432 23.55 -0.35 -3.92
C ASP A 432 22.58 -1.56 -3.85
N PRO A 433 21.99 -1.98 -4.98
CA PRO A 433 21.09 -3.13 -5.03
C PRO A 433 21.72 -4.43 -4.53
N LYS A 434 23.02 -4.63 -4.79
CA LYS A 434 23.73 -5.88 -4.43
C LYS A 434 23.93 -6.00 -2.93
N SER A 435 23.86 -4.89 -2.19
CA SER A 435 24.02 -4.90 -0.74
C SER A 435 22.84 -5.55 0.01
N TYR A 436 21.67 -5.69 -0.62
CA TYR A 436 20.46 -6.18 0.07
C TYR A 436 19.62 -7.16 -0.74
N SER A 437 19.95 -7.40 -2.01
CA SER A 437 19.12 -8.20 -2.90
C SER A 437 19.92 -8.95 -3.96
N VAL A 438 19.34 -10.01 -4.50
CA VAL A 438 19.87 -10.73 -5.66
C VAL A 438 19.00 -10.42 -6.87
N PHE A 439 19.62 -10.18 -8.03
CA PHE A 439 18.91 -10.02 -9.28
C PHE A 439 19.16 -11.20 -10.20
N ILE A 440 18.09 -11.84 -10.69
CA ILE A 440 18.15 -12.89 -11.71
C ILE A 440 17.19 -12.49 -12.83
N HIS A 441 17.72 -12.17 -14.01
CA HIS A 441 16.87 -11.74 -15.10
C HIS A 441 15.85 -12.84 -15.47
N ARG A 442 14.55 -12.49 -15.50
CA ARG A 442 13.44 -13.44 -15.71
C ARG A 442 13.63 -14.34 -16.94
N ASP A 443 14.23 -13.83 -18.01
CA ASP A 443 14.34 -14.56 -19.28
C ASP A 443 15.40 -15.67 -19.19
N LEU A 444 16.43 -15.51 -18.35
CA LEU A 444 17.39 -16.58 -18.04
C LEU A 444 16.75 -17.73 -17.27
N VAL A 445 15.78 -17.42 -16.42
CA VAL A 445 15.00 -18.42 -15.69
C VAL A 445 14.02 -19.12 -16.63
N LYS A 446 13.29 -18.37 -17.46
CA LYS A 446 12.31 -18.91 -18.43
C LYS A 446 12.96 -19.84 -19.46
N ASN A 447 14.15 -19.48 -19.94
CA ASN A 447 14.86 -20.26 -20.96
C ASN A 447 15.64 -21.45 -20.36
N GLY A 448 15.61 -21.64 -19.04
CA GLY A 448 16.38 -22.68 -18.35
C GLY A 448 17.90 -22.44 -18.32
N THR A 449 18.37 -21.30 -18.82
CA THR A 449 19.80 -20.94 -18.88
C THR A 449 20.40 -20.69 -17.49
N SER A 450 19.58 -20.26 -16.51
CA SER A 450 20.02 -20.06 -15.13
C SER A 450 19.13 -20.80 -14.14
N SER A 451 19.75 -21.69 -13.38
CA SER A 451 19.15 -22.31 -12.20
C SER A 451 19.17 -21.33 -11.04
N ILE A 452 17.99 -20.95 -10.54
CA ILE A 452 17.84 -20.09 -9.35
C ILE A 452 18.61 -20.69 -8.17
N LYS A 453 18.48 -21.99 -7.96
CA LYS A 453 19.19 -22.71 -6.89
C LYS A 453 20.70 -22.52 -7.02
N THR A 454 21.26 -22.73 -8.21
CA THR A 454 22.71 -22.63 -8.44
C THR A 454 23.23 -21.22 -8.21
N VAL A 455 22.50 -20.19 -8.68
CA VAL A 455 22.85 -18.78 -8.42
C VAL A 455 22.83 -18.48 -6.92
N LEU A 456 21.83 -18.94 -6.18
CA LEU A 456 21.74 -18.65 -4.75
C LEU A 456 22.76 -19.45 -3.92
N GLN A 457 23.16 -20.64 -4.38
CA GLN A 457 24.22 -21.45 -3.77
C GLN A 457 25.63 -20.88 -3.98
N SER A 458 25.83 -20.01 -4.97
CA SER A 458 27.15 -19.41 -5.19
C SER A 458 27.51 -18.34 -4.16
N TYR A 459 26.53 -17.84 -3.39
CA TYR A 459 26.78 -16.90 -2.31
C TYR A 459 27.32 -17.62 -1.09
N SER A 460 28.45 -17.15 -0.57
CA SER A 460 29.00 -17.61 0.70
C SER A 460 28.10 -17.24 1.88
N LYS A 461 28.25 -17.96 2.99
CA LYS A 461 27.57 -17.61 4.25
C LYS A 461 27.88 -16.18 4.71
N GLN A 462 29.10 -15.70 4.44
CA GLN A 462 29.50 -14.34 4.80
C GLN A 462 28.74 -13.30 3.98
N GLU A 463 28.64 -13.47 2.66
CA GLU A 463 27.86 -12.57 1.79
C GLU A 463 26.38 -12.57 2.18
N ILE A 464 25.80 -13.74 2.43
CA ILE A 464 24.41 -13.88 2.91
C ILE A 464 24.20 -13.10 4.22
N ASN A 465 25.11 -13.25 5.18
CA ASN A 465 25.01 -12.54 6.46
C ASN A 465 25.14 -11.02 6.30
N GLN A 466 26.04 -10.55 5.43
CA GLN A 466 26.19 -9.12 5.14
C GLN A 466 24.93 -8.53 4.48
N MET A 467 24.39 -9.23 3.48
CA MET A 467 23.16 -8.81 2.81
C MET A 467 21.97 -8.80 3.77
N ARG A 468 21.85 -9.83 4.61
CA ARG A 468 20.81 -9.91 5.64
C ARG A 468 20.93 -8.77 6.64
N GLU A 469 22.13 -8.48 7.13
CA GLU A 469 22.33 -7.38 8.08
C GLU A 469 21.91 -6.04 7.46
N LYS A 470 22.19 -5.85 6.16
CA LYS A 470 21.69 -4.67 5.42
C LYS A 470 20.16 -4.62 5.38
N VAL A 471 19.49 -5.75 5.11
CA VAL A 471 18.03 -5.85 5.15
C VAL A 471 17.49 -5.51 6.54
N ILE A 472 18.07 -6.08 7.61
CA ILE A 472 17.65 -5.87 9.00
C ILE A 472 17.82 -4.42 9.43
N GLN A 473 18.96 -3.80 9.07
CA GLN A 473 19.23 -2.38 9.33
C GLN A 473 18.13 -1.47 8.72
N TYR A 474 17.54 -1.88 7.60
CA TYR A 474 16.55 -1.10 6.87
C TYR A 474 15.10 -1.35 7.30
N ILE A 475 14.82 -2.37 8.12
CA ILE A 475 13.46 -2.69 8.61
C ILE A 475 12.68 -1.46 9.11
N PRO A 476 13.25 -0.56 9.94
CA PRO A 476 12.49 0.58 10.44
C PRO A 476 11.97 1.48 9.32
N LYS A 477 12.74 1.60 8.23
CA LYS A 477 12.39 2.40 7.05
C LYS A 477 11.29 1.79 6.19
N LEU A 478 10.84 0.57 6.50
CA LEU A 478 9.88 -0.21 5.71
C LEU A 478 8.57 -0.48 6.48
N VAL A 479 8.47 -0.01 7.72
CA VAL A 479 7.31 -0.21 8.59
C VAL A 479 6.69 1.13 8.97
N TYR A 480 5.44 1.07 9.40
CA TYR A 480 4.70 2.22 9.92
C TYR A 480 4.42 1.98 11.39
N VAL A 481 4.84 2.87 12.29
CA VAL A 481 4.73 2.63 13.74
C VAL A 481 3.33 2.94 14.25
N LYS A 482 2.93 2.25 15.32
CA LYS A 482 1.59 2.35 15.92
C LYS A 482 1.33 3.70 16.60
N PRO A 483 2.27 4.31 17.36
CA PRO A 483 2.04 5.60 17.98
C PRO A 483 1.92 6.70 16.92
N GLU A 484 0.86 7.50 17.02
CA GLU A 484 0.59 8.53 16.01
C GLU A 484 1.65 9.64 15.97
N LYS A 485 2.34 9.87 17.09
CA LYS A 485 3.45 10.83 17.20
C LYS A 485 4.79 10.28 16.70
N GLY A 486 4.83 9.04 16.20
CA GLY A 486 6.08 8.37 15.83
C GLY A 486 6.82 7.78 17.04
N LEU A 487 8.06 7.34 16.81
CA LEU A 487 8.98 6.89 17.85
C LEU A 487 9.95 8.01 18.24
N ASN A 488 10.72 7.81 19.32
CA ASN A 488 11.60 8.84 19.85
C ASN A 488 12.88 9.00 19.02
N ASN A 489 13.55 7.89 18.70
CA ASN A 489 14.88 7.92 18.10
C ASN A 489 14.94 7.28 16.71
N ILE A 490 13.95 6.46 16.38
CA ILE A 490 13.93 5.68 15.14
C ILE A 490 12.88 6.25 14.19
N LYS A 491 13.33 6.74 13.04
CA LYS A 491 12.46 7.18 11.95
C LYS A 491 11.91 5.97 11.18
N ASP A 492 10.60 5.97 10.98
CA ASP A 492 9.90 4.93 10.23
C ASP A 492 9.65 5.33 8.76
N ALA A 493 8.90 4.51 8.01
CA ALA A 493 8.59 4.80 6.62
C ALA A 493 7.79 6.11 6.44
N PHE A 494 6.94 6.47 7.40
CA PHE A 494 6.20 7.72 7.33
C PHE A 494 7.13 8.91 7.54
N ASP A 495 8.01 8.87 8.55
CA ASP A 495 8.91 9.98 8.86
C ASP A 495 9.87 10.26 7.68
N ILE A 496 10.38 9.21 7.03
CA ILE A 496 11.24 9.34 5.83
C ILE A 496 10.47 9.96 4.66
N ALA A 497 9.21 9.59 4.48
CA ALA A 497 8.38 10.16 3.42
C ALA A 497 8.15 11.66 3.63
N ILE A 498 7.81 12.06 4.87
CA ILE A 498 7.59 13.47 5.22
C ILE A 498 8.88 14.29 5.08
N ASP A 499 10.01 13.79 5.58
CA ASP A 499 11.32 14.43 5.39
C ASP A 499 11.63 14.64 3.90
N GLY A 500 11.38 13.61 3.08
CA GLY A 500 11.61 13.66 1.64
C GLY A 500 10.71 14.66 0.91
N VAL A 501 9.44 14.75 1.31
CA VAL A 501 8.49 15.75 0.79
C VAL A 501 8.96 17.16 1.14
N LEU A 502 9.24 17.44 2.41
CA LEU A 502 9.69 18.76 2.86
C LEU A 502 10.99 19.18 2.20
N LYS A 503 11.94 18.24 2.06
CA LYS A 503 13.20 18.47 1.35
C LYS A 503 12.95 18.83 -0.12
N ARG A 504 12.11 18.06 -0.82
CA ARG A 504 11.78 18.30 -2.23
C ARG A 504 11.15 19.67 -2.45
N ILE A 505 10.21 20.06 -1.60
CA ILE A 505 9.53 21.36 -1.69
C ILE A 505 10.54 22.49 -1.51
N LYS A 506 11.43 22.40 -0.52
CA LYS A 506 12.52 23.37 -0.33
C LYS A 506 13.50 23.44 -1.50
N GLU A 507 13.78 22.31 -2.15
CA GLU A 507 14.59 22.29 -3.37
C GLU A 507 13.87 22.98 -4.53
N GLN A 508 12.54 22.83 -4.64
CA GLN A 508 11.71 23.51 -5.64
C GLN A 508 11.59 25.02 -5.45
N GLU A 509 11.75 25.53 -4.22
CA GLU A 509 11.82 26.96 -3.93
C GLU A 509 13.08 27.63 -4.49
N GLN A 510 14.17 26.87 -4.68
CA GLN A 510 15.44 27.42 -5.12
C GLN A 510 15.37 27.93 -6.57
N PRO A 511 16.04 29.06 -6.89
CA PRO A 511 16.13 29.56 -8.25
C PRO A 511 16.66 28.50 -9.22
N GLY A 512 15.91 28.21 -10.29
CA GLY A 512 16.29 27.24 -11.33
C GLY A 512 15.62 25.86 -11.24
N PHE A 513 14.86 25.58 -10.17
CA PHE A 513 14.14 24.31 -10.00
C PHE A 513 12.62 24.40 -10.27
N LYS A 514 12.11 25.61 -10.53
CA LYS A 514 10.71 25.82 -10.92
C LYS A 514 10.47 25.23 -12.32
N TRP A 515 9.78 24.10 -12.37
CA TRP A 515 9.21 23.56 -13.59
C TRP A 515 8.25 24.61 -14.16
N LYS A 516 8.53 25.10 -15.38
CA LYS A 516 7.66 26.04 -16.09
C LYS A 516 6.43 25.36 -16.67
#